data_AF-X0BE44-F1
#
_entry.id   AF-X0BE44-F1
#
_cell.length_a   1.000
_cell.length_b   1.000
_cell.length_c   1.000
_cell.angle_alpha   90.00
_cell.angle_beta   90.00
_cell.angle_gamma   90.00
#
_symmetry.space_group_name_H-M   'P 1'
#
loop_
_entity.id
_entity.type
_entity.pdbx_description
1 polymer ?
#
loop_
_entity_poly.entity_id
_entity_poly.type
_entity_poly.pdbx_seq_one_letter_code
_entity_poly.pdbx_strand_id
1 'polypeptide(L)'
;MPGSHNNTRYSSNFRLSLRYLRHIAYNAGHLLVLTCCHSDLADYRVPQKLQDLYFYYGRWYGKSGNLPRENYIFPIDKEELARLDILHKFFLVVRKNHLFSASLDVEQPLRILDLGTGTGIWSIELSEKYPHMHVQGLDFNMIQPKMIPRTMAPPKPFDLEGSWDTVDLDWDFMHVRTLFGSIQNWPDLYKKMIMLVASAMSPCSLTLANPLVRHLKPGWGCMEQVEIDWTPQCDDDSLPTDSALSEWASKLLDAMDQYGRPMRVNPEKTRRQLALAGFVDISETVIRACYNPWPEVATEKEAARWFNLGLSSGLTALSCAAMVRMLGMSKEEVEGLCDRVNKEICMRSYHAYCRIYIWTARKPGTASRSSSVLSS
;
A
#
# COMPACT_ATOMS: atom_id res chain seq x y z
N MET A 1 17.99 34.40 52.51
CA MET A 1 16.52 34.40 52.68
C MET A 1 15.96 35.23 51.53
N PRO A 2 15.32 34.59 50.54
CA PRO A 2 13.94 34.15 50.73
C PRO A 2 13.67 32.71 50.22
N GLY A 3 12.90 31.95 51.01
CA GLY A 3 12.01 30.90 50.50
C GLY A 3 10.66 31.53 50.12
N SER A 4 9.73 30.88 49.42
CA SER A 4 9.56 29.47 49.09
C SER A 4 8.43 29.29 48.06
N HIS A 5 8.66 28.38 47.12
CA HIS A 5 7.75 27.37 46.52
C HIS A 5 6.45 27.72 45.77
N ASN A 6 6.46 27.41 44.47
CA ASN A 6 5.74 26.28 43.81
C ASN A 6 6.25 26.24 42.35
N ASN A 7 7.06 25.31 41.83
CA ASN A 7 7.07 23.84 41.80
C ASN A 7 5.85 23.21 41.10
N THR A 8 5.95 23.03 39.78
CA THR A 8 5.41 21.83 39.11
C THR A 8 6.34 21.44 37.97
N ARG A 9 6.71 20.16 38.01
CA ARG A 9 7.71 19.48 37.20
C ARG A 9 7.16 19.25 35.78
N TYR A 10 7.88 19.68 34.74
CA TYR A 10 7.79 19.01 33.45
C TYR A 10 8.66 17.76 33.52
N SER A 11 8.00 16.63 33.75
CA SER A 11 8.62 15.31 33.78
C SER A 11 9.14 14.93 32.40
N SER A 12 10.43 14.64 32.36
CA SER A 12 11.11 13.72 31.45
C SER A 12 10.21 12.56 30.98
N ASN A 13 9.86 12.52 29.68
CA ASN A 13 9.36 11.32 28.99
C ASN A 13 9.53 11.41 27.46
N PHE A 14 10.68 11.90 26.98
CA PHE A 14 11.10 11.82 25.57
C PHE A 14 12.30 10.87 25.41
N ARG A 15 12.19 9.66 25.94
CA ARG A 15 13.16 8.57 25.74
C ARG A 15 12.41 7.28 25.44
N LEU A 16 11.83 7.17 24.25
CA LEU A 16 11.49 5.91 23.56
C LEU A 16 10.97 6.21 22.15
N SER A 17 11.88 6.53 21.22
CA SER A 17 11.67 6.38 19.76
C SER A 17 12.96 6.35 18.91
N LEU A 18 14.15 6.53 19.52
CA LEU A 18 15.45 6.47 18.84
C LEU A 18 15.95 5.06 18.45
N ARG A 19 15.16 3.99 18.67
CA ARG A 19 15.52 2.62 18.24
C ARG A 19 14.97 2.23 16.87
N TYR A 20 13.92 2.88 16.38
CA TYR A 20 13.33 2.54 15.07
C TYR A 20 14.04 3.27 13.92
N LEU A 21 14.49 4.50 14.16
CA LEU A 21 15.17 5.34 13.15
C LEU A 21 16.69 5.15 13.04
N ARG A 22 17.29 4.20 13.78
CA ARG A 22 18.73 3.89 13.62
C ARG A 22 19.05 3.02 12.41
N HIS A 23 18.06 2.63 11.60
CA HIS A 23 18.29 1.92 10.35
C HIS A 23 18.18 2.79 9.07
N ILE A 24 17.81 4.07 9.19
CA ILE A 24 17.81 5.01 8.05
C ILE A 24 18.47 6.31 8.53
N ALA A 25 19.78 6.41 8.33
CA ALA A 25 20.54 7.61 8.68
C ALA A 25 20.17 8.76 7.73
N TYR A 26 19.41 9.73 8.23
CA TYR A 26 19.32 11.06 7.64
C TYR A 26 20.14 12.01 8.50
N ASN A 27 21.39 12.27 8.11
CA ASN A 27 22.07 13.53 8.37
C ASN A 27 23.33 13.66 7.51
N ALA A 28 23.38 14.76 6.75
CA ALA A 28 24.51 15.30 6.01
C ALA A 28 25.08 14.45 4.86
N GLY A 29 24.55 14.66 3.65
CA GLY A 29 25.36 14.89 2.45
C GLY A 29 26.26 13.77 1.90
N HIS A 30 26.30 12.59 2.50
CA HIS A 30 27.07 11.46 1.98
C HIS A 30 26.19 10.21 1.87
N LEU A 31 26.12 9.71 0.64
CA LEU A 31 25.50 8.46 0.23
C LEU A 31 26.23 7.29 0.92
N LEU A 32 25.77 6.87 2.09
CA LEU A 32 26.10 5.56 2.65
C LEU A 32 25.01 4.59 2.22
N VAL A 33 25.22 3.99 1.04
CA VAL A 33 24.65 2.68 0.74
C VAL A 33 25.24 1.75 1.79
N LEU A 34 24.52 1.49 2.87
CA LEU A 34 24.90 0.46 3.83
C LEU A 34 24.74 -0.89 3.14
N THR A 35 25.82 -1.34 2.50
CA THR A 35 26.06 -2.77 2.32
C THR A 35 25.93 -3.42 3.69
N CYS A 36 24.80 -4.07 3.95
CA CYS A 36 24.65 -4.90 5.15
C CYS A 36 25.67 -6.03 5.05
N CYS A 37 26.58 -6.11 6.03
CA CYS A 37 27.50 -7.21 6.16
C CYS A 37 26.73 -8.53 6.36
N HIS A 38 27.29 -9.62 5.81
CA HIS A 38 26.78 -11.00 5.90
C HIS A 38 26.46 -11.46 7.35
N SER A 39 26.99 -10.77 8.36
CA SER A 39 26.83 -11.07 9.79
C SER A 39 25.54 -10.56 10.43
N ASP A 40 24.80 -9.63 9.81
CA ASP A 40 23.51 -9.15 10.37
C ASP A 40 22.34 -10.14 10.13
N LEU A 41 22.62 -11.27 9.49
CA LEU A 41 21.67 -12.35 9.22
C LEU A 41 21.65 -13.42 10.32
N ALA A 42 22.55 -13.37 11.32
CA ALA A 42 22.62 -14.40 12.35
C ALA A 42 21.48 -14.34 13.38
N ASP A 43 20.79 -13.20 13.53
CA ASP A 43 19.74 -13.03 14.55
C ASP A 43 18.33 -12.76 14.00
N TYR A 44 18.13 -12.84 12.68
CA TYR A 44 16.79 -12.95 12.10
C TYR A 44 16.28 -14.40 12.24
N ARG A 45 15.88 -14.79 13.46
CA ARG A 45 14.92 -15.90 13.58
C ARG A 45 13.59 -15.43 12.97
N VAL A 46 13.42 -15.76 11.69
CA VAL A 46 12.14 -15.77 10.96
C VAL A 46 11.04 -16.25 11.93
N PRO A 47 9.93 -15.51 12.10
CA PRO A 47 8.88 -15.92 13.02
C PRO A 47 8.43 -17.35 12.72
N GLN A 48 8.56 -18.24 13.71
CA GLN A 48 8.42 -19.69 13.55
C GLN A 48 6.97 -20.17 13.27
N LYS A 49 5.99 -19.26 13.15
CA LYS A 49 4.63 -19.57 12.73
C LYS A 49 4.08 -18.43 11.85
N LEU A 50 3.65 -18.78 10.63
CA LEU A 50 2.96 -17.99 9.59
C LEU A 50 3.75 -17.38 8.41
N GLN A 51 4.98 -17.83 8.11
CA GLN A 51 5.53 -17.73 6.74
C GLN A 51 6.38 -18.93 6.42
N ASP A 52 5.76 -19.87 5.73
CA ASP A 52 6.52 -20.88 5.04
C ASP A 52 7.19 -20.23 3.81
N LEU A 53 8.52 -20.25 3.76
CA LEU A 53 9.30 -19.57 2.72
C LEU A 53 9.71 -20.53 1.60
N TYR A 54 9.81 -20.02 0.37
CA TYR A 54 10.34 -20.71 -0.81
C TYR A 54 11.40 -19.83 -1.47
N PHE A 55 12.64 -20.33 -1.55
CA PHE A 55 13.73 -19.62 -2.22
C PHE A 55 13.70 -19.90 -3.71
N TYR A 56 13.54 -18.86 -4.51
CA TYR A 56 13.45 -18.99 -5.96
C TYR A 56 14.00 -17.75 -6.65
N TYR A 57 14.58 -17.89 -7.83
CA TYR A 57 15.20 -16.78 -8.56
C TYR A 57 16.17 -15.89 -7.74
N GLY A 58 16.73 -16.38 -6.62
CA GLY A 58 17.61 -15.60 -5.74
C GLY A 58 16.88 -14.78 -4.67
N ARG A 59 15.58 -14.96 -4.46
CA ARG A 59 14.73 -14.21 -3.51
C ARG A 59 13.84 -15.15 -2.71
N TRP A 60 13.31 -14.68 -1.57
CA TRP A 60 12.38 -15.47 -0.76
C TRP A 60 10.94 -15.07 -1.03
N TYR A 61 10.09 -16.06 -1.30
CA TYR A 61 8.66 -15.89 -1.54
C TYR A 61 7.87 -16.62 -0.45
N GLY A 62 6.63 -16.21 -0.21
CA GLY A 62 5.69 -17.04 0.54
C GLY A 62 5.43 -18.35 -0.21
N LYS A 63 5.20 -19.45 0.51
CA LYS A 63 4.93 -20.78 -0.07
C LYS A 63 3.48 -21.23 0.18
N SER A 64 2.95 -22.05 -0.71
CA SER A 64 1.79 -22.91 -0.50
C SER A 64 2.22 -24.36 -0.76
N GLY A 65 2.26 -25.21 0.27
CA GLY A 65 2.82 -26.56 0.13
C GLY A 65 4.34 -26.54 -0.17
N ASN A 66 4.78 -27.12 -1.27
CA ASN A 66 6.20 -27.11 -1.70
C ASN A 66 6.50 -26.12 -2.85
N LEU A 67 5.54 -25.24 -3.15
CA LEU A 67 5.63 -24.30 -4.27
C LEU A 67 5.53 -22.84 -3.79
N PRO A 68 6.03 -21.87 -4.57
CA PRO A 68 5.69 -20.47 -4.37
C PRO A 68 4.18 -20.31 -4.28
N ARG A 69 3.74 -19.43 -3.39
CA ARG A 69 2.32 -19.19 -3.17
C ARG A 69 1.66 -18.69 -4.45
N GLU A 70 0.67 -19.43 -4.92
CA GLU A 70 -0.01 -19.14 -6.18
C GLU A 70 -0.79 -17.82 -6.17
N ASN A 71 -1.19 -17.34 -5.00
CA ASN A 71 -1.98 -16.11 -4.86
C ASN A 71 -1.15 -14.85 -4.63
N TYR A 72 0.19 -14.96 -4.51
CA TYR A 72 1.08 -13.81 -4.33
C TYR A 72 2.48 -14.08 -4.87
N ILE A 73 2.86 -13.37 -5.93
CA ILE A 73 4.06 -13.69 -6.72
C ILE A 73 5.30 -12.85 -6.37
N PHE A 74 5.19 -11.87 -5.47
CA PHE A 74 6.32 -10.99 -5.13
C PHE A 74 7.14 -11.55 -3.96
N PRO A 75 8.44 -11.22 -3.88
CA PRO A 75 9.27 -11.57 -2.73
C PRO A 75 8.74 -11.00 -1.41
N ILE A 76 9.22 -11.56 -0.30
CA ILE A 76 8.93 -11.14 1.07
C ILE A 76 10.19 -11.14 1.95
N ASP A 77 11.37 -11.04 1.32
CA ASP A 77 12.67 -10.96 1.98
C ASP A 77 13.04 -9.54 2.43
N LYS A 78 14.15 -9.44 3.18
CA LYS A 78 14.64 -8.19 3.77
C LYS A 78 14.82 -7.09 2.71
N GLU A 79 15.33 -7.44 1.54
CA GLU A 79 15.54 -6.54 0.42
C GLU A 79 14.21 -5.94 -0.05
N GLU A 80 13.16 -6.75 -0.12
CA GLU A 80 11.82 -6.29 -0.48
C GLU A 80 11.18 -5.44 0.61
N LEU A 81 11.33 -5.82 1.88
CA LEU A 81 10.84 -5.02 3.01
C LEU A 81 11.48 -3.63 3.00
N ALA A 82 12.80 -3.54 2.78
CA ALA A 82 13.50 -2.28 2.67
C ALA A 82 13.00 -1.44 1.48
N ARG A 83 12.73 -2.08 0.33
CA ARG A 83 12.15 -1.42 -0.84
C ARG A 83 10.77 -0.81 -0.54
N LEU A 84 9.90 -1.54 0.15
CA LEU A 84 8.57 -1.08 0.56
C LEU A 84 8.66 0.14 1.49
N ASP A 85 9.60 0.14 2.44
CA ASP A 85 9.83 1.26 3.35
C ASP A 85 10.40 2.49 2.63
N ILE A 86 11.27 2.30 1.63
CA ILE A 86 11.75 3.38 0.74
C ILE A 86 10.57 3.97 -0.05
N LEU A 87 9.69 3.13 -0.60
CA LEU A 87 8.49 3.60 -1.29
C LEU A 87 7.54 4.33 -0.35
N HIS A 88 7.42 3.91 0.91
CA HIS A 88 6.64 4.66 1.90
C HIS A 88 7.18 6.08 2.07
N LYS A 89 8.51 6.25 2.17
CA LYS A 89 9.14 7.57 2.21
C LYS A 89 8.86 8.38 0.95
N PHE A 90 8.92 7.76 -0.23
CA PHE A 90 8.51 8.39 -1.48
C PHE A 90 7.06 8.91 -1.41
N PHE A 91 6.11 8.08 -0.97
CA PHE A 91 4.70 8.48 -0.82
C PHE A 91 4.54 9.65 0.16
N LEU A 92 5.27 9.67 1.27
CA LEU A 92 5.26 10.81 2.19
C LEU A 92 5.74 12.09 1.49
N VAL A 93 6.85 12.04 0.74
CA VAL A 93 7.40 13.23 0.06
C VAL A 93 6.44 13.77 -1.00
N VAL A 94 5.92 12.92 -1.89
CA VAL A 94 4.97 13.36 -2.93
C VAL A 94 3.65 13.86 -2.35
N ARG A 95 3.27 13.39 -1.16
CA ARG A 95 2.06 13.81 -0.44
C ARG A 95 2.33 14.89 0.62
N LYS A 96 3.51 15.53 0.61
CA LYS A 96 3.88 16.59 1.56
C LYS A 96 3.69 16.17 3.03
N ASN A 97 4.11 14.95 3.37
CA ASN A 97 3.99 14.29 4.68
C ASN A 97 2.56 14.04 5.18
N HIS A 98 1.56 14.04 4.29
CA HIS A 98 0.22 13.54 4.61
C HIS A 98 0.18 12.01 4.45
N LEU A 99 -0.34 11.32 5.47
CA LEU A 99 -0.50 9.87 5.48
C LEU A 99 -1.71 9.40 4.66
N PHE A 100 -2.70 10.27 4.49
CA PHE A 100 -3.92 10.05 3.71
C PHE A 100 -4.40 11.39 3.12
N SER A 101 -5.28 11.33 2.12
CA SER A 101 -5.90 12.44 1.38
C SER A 101 -7.38 12.55 1.68
N ALA A 102 -8.01 11.48 2.18
CA ALA A 102 -9.40 11.51 2.63
C ALA A 102 -9.62 12.58 3.71
N SER A 103 -10.76 13.28 3.65
CA SER A 103 -11.15 14.27 4.66
C SER A 103 -11.68 13.57 5.91
N LEU A 104 -10.80 13.36 6.89
CA LEU A 104 -11.11 12.73 8.17
C LEU A 104 -11.05 13.76 9.31
N ASP A 105 -11.98 13.68 10.25
CA ASP A 105 -11.89 14.42 11.52
C ASP A 105 -10.91 13.70 12.45
N VAL A 106 -9.64 14.11 12.37
CA VAL A 106 -8.52 13.44 13.06
C VAL A 106 -8.56 13.58 14.58
N GLU A 107 -9.40 14.47 15.12
CA GLU A 107 -9.56 14.62 16.57
C GLU A 107 -10.45 13.52 17.17
N GLN A 108 -11.23 12.82 16.34
CA GLN A 108 -12.06 11.69 16.77
C GLN A 108 -11.24 10.40 16.93
N PRO A 109 -11.66 9.48 17.82
CA PRO A 109 -11.06 8.15 17.96
C PRO A 109 -11.50 7.22 16.81
N LEU A 110 -11.03 7.53 15.59
CA LEU A 110 -11.41 6.83 14.37
C LEU A 110 -10.91 5.37 14.37
N ARG A 111 -11.71 4.47 13.78
CA ARG A 111 -11.32 3.09 13.47
C ARG A 111 -10.78 3.02 12.05
N ILE A 112 -9.52 2.62 11.91
CA ILE A 112 -8.76 2.57 10.65
C ILE A 112 -8.34 1.14 10.34
N LEU A 113 -8.64 0.67 9.13
CA LEU A 113 -8.22 -0.63 8.63
C LEU A 113 -7.27 -0.46 7.44
N ASP A 114 -6.06 -1.02 7.54
CA ASP A 114 -5.06 -1.02 6.47
C ASP A 114 -5.07 -2.38 5.77
N LEU A 115 -5.56 -2.41 4.53
CA LEU A 115 -5.73 -3.62 3.75
C LEU A 115 -4.47 -3.89 2.92
N GLY A 116 -3.80 -5.01 3.17
CA GLY A 116 -2.49 -5.31 2.58
C GLY A 116 -1.40 -4.46 3.21
N THR A 117 -1.31 -4.51 4.55
CA THR A 117 -0.47 -3.60 5.35
C THR A 117 1.04 -3.74 5.06
N GLY A 118 1.48 -4.82 4.41
CA GLY A 118 2.88 -5.03 4.03
C GLY A 118 3.78 -5.03 5.25
N THR A 119 4.84 -4.21 5.26
CA THR A 119 5.72 -4.05 6.45
C THR A 119 5.00 -3.47 7.66
N GLY A 120 3.79 -2.92 7.49
CA GLY A 120 3.03 -2.23 8.52
C GLY A 120 3.48 -0.78 8.76
N ILE A 121 4.48 -0.28 8.02
CA ILE A 121 5.09 1.03 8.28
C ILE A 121 4.08 2.18 8.26
N TRP A 122 3.12 2.16 7.34
CA TRP A 122 2.07 3.17 7.28
C TRP A 122 1.15 3.13 8.51
N SER A 123 0.71 1.93 8.90
CA SER A 123 -0.12 1.73 10.08
C SER A 123 0.60 2.13 11.37
N ILE A 124 1.90 1.81 11.46
CA ILE A 124 2.78 2.20 12.57
C ILE A 124 2.84 3.73 12.66
N GLU A 125 3.23 4.42 11.60
CA GLU A 125 3.33 5.89 11.60
C GLU A 125 1.98 6.57 11.90
N LEU A 126 0.87 6.04 11.38
CA LEU A 126 -0.46 6.55 11.67
C LEU A 126 -0.81 6.41 13.15
N SER A 127 -0.55 5.24 13.75
CA SER A 127 -0.83 4.96 15.16
C SER A 127 0.06 5.73 16.13
N GLU A 128 1.26 6.13 15.72
CA GLU A 128 2.14 6.99 16.51
C GLU A 128 1.72 8.45 16.41
N LYS A 129 1.29 8.89 15.22
CA LYS A 129 0.82 10.26 14.98
C LYS A 129 -0.53 10.54 15.64
N TYR A 130 -1.44 9.56 15.63
CA TYR A 130 -2.78 9.66 16.19
C TYR A 130 -3.05 8.52 17.18
N PRO A 131 -2.48 8.58 18.40
CA PRO A 131 -2.49 7.48 19.36
C PRO A 131 -3.89 7.15 19.92
N HIS A 132 -4.87 8.02 19.71
CA HIS A 132 -6.28 7.82 20.08
C HIS A 132 -7.10 7.08 19.02
N MET A 133 -6.56 6.89 17.81
CA MET A 133 -7.20 6.10 16.76
C MET A 133 -6.96 4.61 16.97
N HIS A 134 -7.93 3.79 16.57
CA HIS A 134 -7.77 2.34 16.52
C HIS A 134 -7.29 1.94 15.12
N VAL A 135 -6.01 1.58 14.98
CA VAL A 135 -5.40 1.17 13.70
C VAL A 135 -5.12 -0.33 13.70
N GLN A 136 -5.63 -1.06 12.71
CA GLN A 136 -5.35 -2.49 12.49
C GLN A 136 -4.94 -2.74 11.04
N GLY A 137 -3.85 -3.50 10.86
CA GLY A 137 -3.43 -3.98 9.54
C GLY A 137 -3.91 -5.41 9.27
N LEU A 138 -4.33 -5.66 8.05
CA LEU A 138 -4.60 -7.00 7.52
C LEU A 138 -3.58 -7.29 6.43
N ASP A 139 -2.93 -8.46 6.47
CA ASP A 139 -2.07 -8.90 5.38
C ASP A 139 -2.12 -10.40 5.21
N PHE A 140 -1.85 -10.84 3.99
CA PHE A 140 -1.73 -12.24 3.67
C PHE A 140 -0.41 -12.81 4.23
N ASN A 141 0.68 -12.04 4.14
CA ASN A 141 2.00 -12.40 4.65
C ASN A 141 2.33 -11.57 5.90
N MET A 142 2.61 -12.26 7.01
CA MET A 142 2.94 -11.60 8.29
C MET A 142 4.40 -11.11 8.36
N ILE A 143 4.78 -10.15 7.52
CA ILE A 143 6.14 -9.58 7.41
C ILE A 143 6.39 -8.37 8.33
N GLN A 144 5.44 -8.05 9.22
CA GLN A 144 5.52 -6.88 10.08
C GLN A 144 6.57 -7.08 11.21
N PRO A 145 7.14 -6.00 11.76
CA PRO A 145 8.08 -6.08 12.88
C PRO A 145 7.50 -6.82 14.09
N LYS A 146 8.35 -7.56 14.81
CA LYS A 146 7.97 -8.25 16.06
C LYS A 146 7.47 -7.31 17.14
N MET A 147 7.92 -6.06 17.12
CA MET A 147 7.52 -5.01 18.04
C MET A 147 6.85 -3.90 17.25
N ILE A 148 5.54 -3.73 17.48
CA ILE A 148 4.74 -2.61 16.99
C ILE A 148 4.43 -1.66 18.15
N PRO A 149 4.09 -0.38 17.88
CA PRO A 149 3.63 0.54 18.92
C PRO A 149 2.44 -0.03 19.69
N ARG A 150 2.37 0.24 21.00
CA ARG A 150 1.23 -0.19 21.84
C ARG A 150 -0.09 0.48 21.43
N THR A 151 0.00 1.59 20.69
CA THR A 151 -1.13 2.34 20.15
C THR A 151 -1.71 1.69 18.88
N MET A 152 -0.99 0.74 18.27
CA MET A 152 -1.45 -0.04 17.13
C MET A 152 -2.04 -1.38 17.61
N ALA A 153 -3.18 -1.79 17.03
CA ALA A 153 -3.67 -3.14 17.23
C ALA A 153 -2.76 -4.14 16.48
N PRO A 154 -2.54 -5.36 17.02
CA PRO A 154 -1.77 -6.38 16.31
C PRO A 154 -2.31 -6.63 14.89
N PRO A 155 -1.43 -6.61 13.86
CA PRO A 155 -1.80 -7.04 12.51
C PRO A 155 -2.35 -8.47 12.52
N LYS A 156 -3.30 -8.75 11.63
CA LYS A 156 -3.92 -10.08 11.50
C LYS A 156 -3.59 -10.71 10.14
N PRO A 157 -3.29 -12.03 10.10
CA PRO A 157 -3.19 -12.76 8.84
C PRO A 157 -4.59 -12.86 8.22
N PHE A 158 -4.74 -12.40 6.98
CA PHE A 158 -6.03 -12.35 6.33
C PHE A 158 -5.91 -12.39 4.80
N ASP A 159 -6.76 -13.17 4.16
CA ASP A 159 -6.94 -13.16 2.72
C ASP A 159 -8.05 -12.19 2.33
N LEU A 160 -7.68 -11.07 1.71
CA LEU A 160 -8.62 -10.03 1.28
C LEU A 160 -9.67 -10.56 0.27
N GLU A 161 -9.34 -11.61 -0.48
CA GLU A 161 -10.26 -12.25 -1.42
C GLU A 161 -11.11 -13.36 -0.79
N GLY A 162 -10.79 -13.77 0.45
CA GLY A 162 -11.55 -14.72 1.25
C GLY A 162 -12.84 -14.15 1.82
N SER A 163 -13.44 -14.89 2.77
CA SER A 163 -14.63 -14.44 3.51
C SER A 163 -14.27 -13.33 4.50
N TRP A 164 -15.11 -12.29 4.55
CA TRP A 164 -14.98 -11.16 5.48
C TRP A 164 -15.79 -11.32 6.77
N ASP A 165 -16.38 -12.50 7.03
CA ASP A 165 -17.20 -12.76 8.22
C ASP A 165 -16.47 -12.52 9.55
N THR A 166 -15.13 -12.61 9.55
CA THR A 166 -14.27 -12.42 10.73
C THR A 166 -13.64 -11.03 10.82
N VAL A 167 -13.85 -10.18 9.80
CA VAL A 167 -13.38 -8.80 9.81
C VAL A 167 -14.36 -7.98 10.63
N ASP A 168 -13.83 -7.22 11.61
CA ASP A 168 -14.66 -6.34 12.43
C ASP A 168 -15.49 -5.37 11.55
N LEU A 169 -16.60 -4.91 12.11
CA LEU A 169 -17.52 -3.99 11.44
C LEU A 169 -17.24 -2.53 11.82
N ASP A 170 -17.92 -1.62 11.13
CA ASP A 170 -17.98 -0.19 11.45
C ASP A 170 -16.60 0.50 11.54
N TRP A 171 -15.81 0.40 10.47
CA TRP A 171 -14.60 1.18 10.22
C TRP A 171 -14.94 2.58 9.70
N ASP A 172 -14.20 3.58 10.16
CA ASP A 172 -14.31 4.96 9.69
C ASP A 172 -13.50 5.16 8.41
N PHE A 173 -12.36 4.48 8.30
CA PHE A 173 -11.47 4.60 7.14
C PHE A 173 -10.85 3.25 6.78
N MET A 174 -10.80 2.96 5.47
CA MET A 174 -10.05 1.85 4.91
C MET A 174 -8.98 2.37 3.96
N HIS A 175 -7.73 2.00 4.21
CA HIS A 175 -6.61 2.36 3.36
C HIS A 175 -6.14 1.15 2.55
N VAL A 176 -5.85 1.40 1.27
CA VAL A 176 -5.29 0.43 0.33
C VAL A 176 -4.15 1.13 -0.41
N ARG A 177 -2.98 0.49 -0.49
CA ARG A 177 -1.85 1.06 -1.24
C ARG A 177 -1.07 -0.03 -1.95
N THR A 178 -0.81 0.20 -3.25
CA THR A 178 0.02 -0.65 -4.10
C THR A 178 -0.43 -2.12 -4.08
N LEU A 179 -1.73 -2.36 -4.18
CA LEU A 179 -2.31 -3.72 -4.24
C LEU A 179 -2.66 -4.16 -5.66
N PHE A 180 -2.54 -3.30 -6.68
CA PHE A 180 -2.53 -3.76 -8.06
C PHE A 180 -1.39 -4.77 -8.26
N GLY A 181 -1.71 -5.92 -8.89
CA GLY A 181 -0.84 -7.10 -8.93
C GLY A 181 -1.08 -8.13 -7.82
N SER A 182 -1.77 -7.74 -6.74
CA SER A 182 -2.03 -8.61 -5.57
C SER A 182 -3.47 -9.07 -5.47
N ILE A 183 -4.43 -8.38 -6.12
CA ILE A 183 -5.87 -8.69 -6.07
C ILE A 183 -6.34 -9.08 -7.48
N GLN A 184 -7.06 -10.19 -7.58
CA GLN A 184 -7.65 -10.68 -8.84
C GLN A 184 -9.01 -10.01 -9.10
N ASN A 185 -9.87 -9.88 -8.07
CA ASN A 185 -11.24 -9.36 -8.22
C ASN A 185 -11.50 -8.08 -7.41
N TRP A 186 -11.06 -6.94 -7.96
CA TRP A 186 -11.33 -5.61 -7.38
C TRP A 186 -12.82 -5.28 -7.19
N PRO A 187 -13.73 -5.56 -8.14
CA PRO A 187 -15.17 -5.35 -7.93
C PRO A 187 -15.71 -6.05 -6.68
N ASP A 188 -15.26 -7.27 -6.39
CA ASP A 188 -15.66 -8.01 -5.20
C ASP A 188 -15.06 -7.38 -3.93
N LEU A 189 -13.78 -7.01 -3.95
CA LEU A 189 -13.13 -6.33 -2.84
C LEU A 189 -13.84 -5.01 -2.48
N TYR A 190 -14.20 -4.17 -3.47
CA TYR A 190 -14.96 -2.94 -3.21
C TYR A 190 -16.34 -3.21 -2.60
N LYS A 191 -17.04 -4.26 -3.08
CA LYS A 191 -18.31 -4.67 -2.49
C LYS A 191 -18.16 -5.12 -1.04
N LYS A 192 -17.11 -5.87 -0.72
CA LYS A 192 -16.78 -6.28 0.65
C LYS A 192 -16.52 -5.08 1.55
N MET A 193 -15.68 -4.13 1.13
CA MET A 193 -15.40 -2.91 1.89
C MET A 193 -16.67 -2.12 2.25
N ILE A 194 -17.62 -2.04 1.30
CA ILE A 194 -18.84 -1.26 1.49
C ILE A 194 -20.01 -2.05 2.05
N MET A 195 -19.94 -3.39 2.20
CA MET A 195 -21.08 -4.31 2.37
C MET A 195 -22.35 -3.66 2.94
N LEU A 196 -23.37 -3.67 2.09
CA LEU A 196 -24.65 -2.97 2.18
C LEU A 196 -25.73 -4.07 2.19
N VAL A 197 -25.99 -4.70 3.34
CA VAL A 197 -27.15 -5.58 3.45
C VAL A 197 -28.40 -4.72 3.70
N ALA A 198 -29.00 -4.24 2.62
CA ALA A 198 -30.31 -3.59 2.63
C ALA A 198 -31.23 -4.28 1.60
N SER A 199 -31.64 -5.51 1.94
CA SER A 199 -32.82 -6.25 1.44
C SER A 199 -32.88 -6.76 -0.02
N ALA A 200 -32.98 -8.09 -0.15
CA ALA A 200 -33.94 -8.75 -1.05
C ALA A 200 -34.35 -10.14 -0.48
N MET A 201 -35.54 -10.15 0.13
CA MET A 201 -36.50 -11.25 0.28
C MET A 201 -36.07 -12.71 0.01
N SER A 202 -36.09 -13.52 1.07
CA SER A 202 -36.86 -14.77 1.06
C SER A 202 -37.91 -14.69 2.17
N PRO A 203 -39.22 -14.87 1.92
CA PRO A 203 -40.26 -14.73 2.95
C PRO A 203 -40.30 -15.87 3.98
N CYS A 204 -39.50 -16.92 3.81
CA CYS A 204 -39.58 -18.13 4.63
C CYS A 204 -38.27 -18.42 5.35
N SER A 205 -37.97 -17.65 6.39
CA SER A 205 -37.37 -18.14 7.66
C SER A 205 -37.12 -16.94 8.57
N LEU A 206 -38.08 -16.68 9.46
CA LEU A 206 -37.92 -15.82 10.62
C LEU A 206 -37.00 -16.51 11.62
N THR A 207 -35.69 -16.37 11.41
CA THR A 207 -34.69 -16.50 12.47
C THR A 207 -33.93 -15.17 12.55
N LEU A 208 -33.99 -14.54 13.73
CA LEU A 208 -33.60 -13.17 14.05
C LEU A 208 -32.07 -12.87 14.01
N ALA A 209 -31.37 -13.28 12.96
CA ALA A 209 -30.00 -12.85 12.67
C ALA A 209 -29.84 -12.84 11.15
N ASN A 210 -29.74 -11.72 10.42
CA ASN A 210 -28.58 -10.83 10.48
C ASN A 210 -28.85 -9.59 9.57
N PRO A 211 -29.21 -8.40 10.11
CA PRO A 211 -29.54 -7.23 9.29
C PRO A 211 -28.42 -6.17 9.15
N LEU A 212 -27.17 -6.45 9.59
CA LEU A 212 -26.20 -5.38 9.92
C LEU A 212 -24.74 -5.62 9.50
N VAL A 213 -24.43 -6.47 8.52
CA VAL A 213 -23.03 -6.60 8.07
C VAL A 213 -22.64 -5.38 7.25
N ARG A 214 -21.87 -4.47 7.86
CA ARG A 214 -21.26 -3.31 7.20
C ARG A 214 -19.83 -3.10 7.69
N HIS A 215 -18.88 -3.14 6.76
CA HIS A 215 -17.49 -2.90 7.13
C HIS A 215 -17.19 -1.40 7.25
N LEU A 216 -17.49 -0.58 6.25
CA LEU A 216 -17.47 0.88 6.43
C LEU A 216 -18.75 1.40 7.11
N LYS A 217 -18.60 2.40 7.99
CA LYS A 217 -19.72 3.13 8.60
C LYS A 217 -20.52 3.89 7.53
N PRO A 218 -21.87 3.88 7.59
CA PRO A 218 -22.69 4.55 6.61
C PRO A 218 -22.59 6.07 6.78
N GLY A 219 -22.71 6.80 5.67
CA GLY A 219 -22.79 8.26 5.68
C GLY A 219 -21.44 8.96 5.71
N TRP A 220 -20.47 8.50 6.49
CA TRP A 220 -19.14 9.15 6.56
C TRP A 220 -17.95 8.20 6.38
N GLY A 221 -18.12 6.89 6.60
CA GLY A 221 -17.03 5.94 6.41
C GLY A 221 -16.51 5.99 4.97
N CYS A 222 -15.20 6.06 4.77
CA CYS A 222 -14.62 6.20 3.45
C CYS A 222 -13.43 5.27 3.24
N MET A 223 -13.02 5.15 1.98
CA MET A 223 -11.80 4.46 1.63
C MET A 223 -10.85 5.39 0.89
N GLU A 224 -9.57 5.02 0.92
CA GLU A 224 -8.55 5.54 0.02
C GLU A 224 -7.80 4.39 -0.63
N GLN A 225 -7.61 4.48 -1.94
CA GLN A 225 -6.77 3.58 -2.71
C GLN A 225 -5.68 4.37 -3.43
N VAL A 226 -4.42 3.97 -3.23
CA VAL A 226 -3.24 4.60 -3.84
C VAL A 226 -2.50 3.60 -4.71
N GLU A 227 -2.37 3.88 -6.01
CA GLU A 227 -1.73 2.97 -6.97
C GLU A 227 -0.72 3.68 -7.85
N ILE A 228 0.32 2.95 -8.27
CA ILE A 228 1.31 3.41 -9.25
C ILE A 228 0.90 2.84 -10.61
N ASP A 229 0.68 3.72 -11.59
CA ASP A 229 0.60 3.35 -12.99
C ASP A 229 2.03 3.20 -13.53
N TRP A 230 2.42 1.97 -13.81
CA TRP A 230 3.76 1.63 -14.27
C TRP A 230 4.01 1.98 -15.74
N THR A 231 3.00 2.47 -16.45
CA THR A 231 3.13 2.94 -17.83
C THR A 231 3.97 4.23 -17.87
N PRO A 232 5.14 4.24 -18.51
CA PRO A 232 5.96 5.43 -18.63
C PRO A 232 5.25 6.49 -19.46
N GLN A 233 5.46 7.74 -19.11
CA GLN A 233 4.96 8.93 -19.80
C GLN A 233 6.13 9.89 -20.01
N CYS A 234 6.06 10.66 -21.09
CA CYS A 234 7.05 11.65 -21.47
C CYS A 234 6.34 12.73 -22.30
N ASP A 235 6.51 14.00 -21.94
CA ASP A 235 5.76 15.11 -22.55
C ASP A 235 6.55 15.81 -23.67
N ASP A 236 7.84 15.50 -23.85
CA ASP A 236 8.77 16.21 -24.74
C ASP A 236 9.59 15.31 -25.65
N ASP A 237 9.12 14.07 -25.86
CA ASP A 237 9.76 13.05 -26.72
C ASP A 237 11.21 12.70 -26.33
N SER A 238 11.65 13.06 -25.13
CA SER A 238 13.00 12.76 -24.64
C SER A 238 13.23 11.28 -24.31
N LEU A 239 12.16 10.50 -24.13
CA LEU A 239 12.20 9.05 -23.97
C LEU A 239 12.06 8.36 -25.34
N PRO A 240 13.04 7.57 -25.80
CA PRO A 240 12.94 6.85 -27.08
C PRO A 240 11.76 5.88 -27.13
N THR A 241 11.18 5.69 -28.32
CA THR A 241 10.06 4.76 -28.52
C THR A 241 10.42 3.30 -28.23
N ASP A 242 11.70 2.93 -28.38
CA ASP A 242 12.27 1.62 -28.13
C ASP A 242 13.01 1.53 -26.79
N SER A 243 12.72 2.43 -25.84
CA SER A 243 13.40 2.45 -24.55
C SER A 243 13.17 1.16 -23.75
N ALA A 244 14.18 0.74 -22.99
CA ALA A 244 14.11 -0.40 -22.11
C ALA A 244 13.05 -0.21 -21.01
N LEU A 245 12.84 1.02 -20.53
CA LEU A 245 11.79 1.36 -19.57
C LEU A 245 10.38 1.08 -20.12
N SER A 246 10.11 1.45 -21.38
CA SER A 246 8.84 1.16 -22.06
C SER A 246 8.67 -0.35 -22.32
N GLU A 247 9.74 -1.02 -22.77
CA GLU A 247 9.77 -2.48 -22.96
C GLU A 247 9.43 -3.21 -21.65
N TRP A 248 10.11 -2.83 -20.57
CA TRP A 248 9.93 -3.39 -19.23
C TRP A 248 8.52 -3.23 -18.71
N ALA A 249 7.96 -2.02 -18.80
CA ALA A 249 6.61 -1.75 -18.35
C ALA A 249 5.59 -2.60 -19.12
N SER A 250 5.71 -2.70 -20.45
CA SER A 250 4.83 -3.56 -21.25
C SER A 250 4.91 -5.01 -20.80
N LYS A 251 6.12 -5.57 -20.70
CA LYS A 251 6.32 -6.97 -20.29
C LYS A 251 5.81 -7.25 -18.89
N LEU A 252 6.01 -6.34 -17.95
CA LEU A 252 5.53 -6.51 -16.57
C LEU A 252 4.00 -6.56 -16.57
N LEU A 253 3.36 -5.59 -17.24
CA LEU A 253 1.91 -5.49 -17.29
C LEU A 253 1.29 -6.70 -18.02
N ASP A 254 1.87 -7.13 -19.14
CA ASP A 254 1.42 -8.32 -19.88
C ASP A 254 1.57 -9.60 -19.07
N ALA A 255 2.69 -9.76 -18.36
CA ALA A 255 2.90 -10.91 -17.48
C ALA A 255 1.85 -10.96 -16.36
N MET A 256 1.53 -9.81 -15.74
CA MET A 256 0.57 -9.74 -14.64
C MET A 256 -0.87 -9.90 -15.11
N ASP A 257 -1.20 -9.47 -16.33
CA ASP A 257 -2.48 -9.77 -16.97
C ASP A 257 -2.63 -11.28 -17.22
N GLN A 258 -1.61 -11.95 -17.74
CA GLN A 258 -1.61 -13.42 -17.95
C GLN A 258 -1.66 -14.20 -16.63
N TYR A 259 -1.03 -13.69 -15.58
CA TYR A 259 -1.09 -14.26 -14.24
C TYR A 259 -2.49 -14.15 -13.61
N GLY A 260 -3.36 -13.29 -14.15
CA GLY A 260 -4.73 -13.09 -13.66
C GLY A 260 -4.83 -12.13 -12.47
N ARG A 261 -3.77 -11.37 -12.17
CA ARG A 261 -3.74 -10.32 -11.15
C ARG A 261 -3.18 -9.05 -11.79
N PRO A 262 -4.00 -8.28 -12.52
CA PRO A 262 -3.51 -7.20 -13.36
C PRO A 262 -2.87 -6.07 -12.54
N MET A 263 -1.83 -5.46 -13.11
CA MET A 263 -1.17 -4.26 -12.59
C MET A 263 -1.53 -2.98 -13.36
N ARG A 264 -2.29 -3.12 -14.46
CA ARG A 264 -2.69 -1.98 -15.30
C ARG A 264 -3.68 -1.08 -14.57
N VAL A 265 -3.33 0.19 -14.48
CA VAL A 265 -4.25 1.22 -13.98
C VAL A 265 -5.19 1.63 -15.10
N ASN A 266 -6.50 1.61 -14.84
CA ASN A 266 -7.51 2.22 -15.71
C ASN A 266 -8.42 3.10 -14.84
N PRO A 267 -8.23 4.43 -14.85
CA PRO A 267 -8.93 5.34 -13.94
C PRO A 267 -10.45 5.33 -14.12
N GLU A 268 -10.92 5.33 -15.37
CA GLU A 268 -12.35 5.27 -15.68
C GLU A 268 -12.99 3.96 -15.18
N LYS A 269 -12.31 2.83 -15.41
CA LYS A 269 -12.75 1.52 -14.93
C LYS A 269 -12.79 1.48 -13.40
N THR A 270 -11.77 1.98 -12.72
CA THR A 270 -11.73 2.05 -11.25
C THR A 270 -12.88 2.87 -10.71
N ARG A 271 -13.07 4.10 -11.21
CA ARG A 271 -14.20 4.97 -10.82
C ARG A 271 -15.55 4.30 -11.05
N ARG A 272 -15.74 3.62 -12.19
CA ARG A 272 -16.97 2.89 -12.50
C ARG A 272 -17.17 1.72 -11.52
N GLN A 273 -16.13 0.96 -11.21
CA GLN A 273 -16.23 -0.17 -10.27
C GLN A 273 -16.58 0.28 -8.85
N LEU A 274 -16.01 1.41 -8.40
CA LEU A 274 -16.38 2.03 -7.12
C LEU A 274 -17.85 2.45 -7.08
N ALA A 275 -18.33 3.11 -8.13
CA ALA A 275 -19.74 3.50 -8.24
C ALA A 275 -20.67 2.28 -8.26
N LEU A 276 -20.30 1.22 -9.01
CA LEU A 276 -21.06 -0.03 -9.07
C LEU A 276 -21.08 -0.80 -7.75
N ALA A 277 -20.03 -0.68 -6.93
CA ALA A 277 -20.02 -1.21 -5.57
C ALA A 277 -20.95 -0.41 -4.63
N GLY A 278 -21.32 0.82 -5.01
CA GLY A 278 -22.23 1.68 -4.25
C GLY A 278 -21.54 2.83 -3.53
N PHE A 279 -20.25 3.08 -3.78
CA PHE A 279 -19.57 4.25 -3.23
C PHE A 279 -20.10 5.54 -3.88
N VAL A 280 -20.11 6.61 -3.09
CA VAL A 280 -20.45 7.98 -3.50
C VAL A 280 -19.27 8.91 -3.24
N ASP A 281 -19.36 10.17 -3.70
CA ASP A 281 -18.31 11.18 -3.57
C ASP A 281 -16.93 10.68 -4.03
N ILE A 282 -16.90 9.97 -5.16
CA ILE A 282 -15.68 9.41 -5.71
C ILE A 282 -14.82 10.54 -6.25
N SER A 283 -13.67 10.75 -5.62
CA SER A 283 -12.63 11.67 -6.09
C SER A 283 -11.42 10.92 -6.62
N GLU A 284 -10.74 11.54 -7.57
CA GLU A 284 -9.49 11.05 -8.14
C GLU A 284 -8.47 12.19 -8.10
N THR A 285 -7.28 11.89 -7.61
CA THR A 285 -6.13 12.79 -7.64
C THR A 285 -4.98 12.07 -8.32
N VAL A 286 -4.33 12.75 -9.26
CA VAL A 286 -3.18 12.22 -10.00
C VAL A 286 -1.94 13.00 -9.61
N ILE A 287 -0.88 12.29 -9.22
CA ILE A 287 0.43 12.87 -8.90
C ILE A 287 1.47 12.35 -9.90
N ARG A 288 2.28 13.25 -10.43
CA ARG A 288 3.43 12.89 -11.27
C ARG A 288 4.57 12.34 -10.42
N ALA A 289 5.05 11.15 -10.76
CA ALA A 289 6.21 10.50 -10.15
C ALA A 289 7.35 10.39 -11.18
N CYS A 290 8.31 11.31 -11.10
CA CYS A 290 9.43 11.33 -12.05
C CYS A 290 10.43 10.22 -11.73
N TYR A 291 10.92 9.52 -12.76
CA TYR A 291 11.89 8.43 -12.58
C TYR A 291 13.28 8.92 -12.15
N ASN A 292 13.60 10.18 -12.39
CA ASN A 292 14.88 10.79 -12.05
C ASN A 292 14.71 12.29 -11.71
N PRO A 293 15.68 12.95 -11.06
CA PRO A 293 15.57 14.34 -10.60
C PRO A 293 15.81 15.36 -11.72
N TRP A 294 15.14 15.17 -12.86
CA TRP A 294 15.09 16.14 -13.97
C TRP A 294 14.21 17.37 -13.68
N PRO A 295 13.07 17.31 -12.94
CA PRO A 295 12.25 18.50 -12.70
C PRO A 295 13.06 19.57 -11.97
N GLU A 296 12.75 20.85 -12.15
CA GLU A 296 13.48 21.94 -11.48
C GLU A 296 13.10 22.11 -10.01
N VAL A 297 11.83 21.85 -9.69
CA VAL A 297 11.21 22.04 -8.37
C VAL A 297 11.87 21.12 -7.34
N ALA A 298 12.35 21.70 -6.24
CA ALA A 298 13.11 20.97 -5.22
C ALA A 298 12.36 19.77 -4.61
N THR A 299 11.07 19.93 -4.33
CA THR A 299 10.23 18.85 -3.78
C THR A 299 10.01 17.72 -4.79
N GLU A 300 9.89 18.03 -6.08
CA GLU A 300 9.78 17.03 -7.14
C GLU A 300 11.11 16.29 -7.36
N LYS A 301 12.24 17.01 -7.28
CA LYS A 301 13.58 16.38 -7.30
C LYS A 301 13.76 15.41 -6.15
N GLU A 302 13.33 15.79 -4.94
CA GLU A 302 13.42 14.91 -3.77
C GLU A 302 12.54 13.67 -3.94
N ALA A 303 11.28 13.85 -4.35
CA ALA A 303 10.37 12.75 -4.65
C ALA A 303 10.98 11.80 -5.68
N ALA A 304 11.53 12.32 -6.78
CA ALA A 304 12.13 11.53 -7.84
C ALA A 304 13.33 10.71 -7.36
N ARG A 305 14.16 11.25 -6.45
CA ARG A 305 15.28 10.50 -5.85
C ARG A 305 14.79 9.30 -5.04
N TRP A 306 13.76 9.48 -4.22
CA TRP A 306 13.17 8.39 -3.44
C TRP A 306 12.49 7.35 -4.33
N PHE A 307 11.77 7.80 -5.36
CA PHE A 307 11.14 6.90 -6.33
C PHE A 307 12.19 6.08 -7.09
N ASN A 308 13.22 6.74 -7.61
CA ASN A 308 14.33 6.11 -8.31
C ASN A 308 15.03 5.06 -7.43
N LEU A 309 15.32 5.40 -6.17
CA LEU A 309 15.95 4.49 -5.23
C LEU A 309 15.10 3.24 -5.00
N GLY A 310 13.80 3.43 -4.72
CA GLY A 310 12.88 2.30 -4.47
C GLY A 310 12.63 1.45 -5.72
N LEU A 311 12.61 2.05 -6.90
CA LEU A 311 12.43 1.33 -8.15
C LEU A 311 13.70 0.56 -8.55
N SER A 312 14.86 1.22 -8.53
CA SER A 312 16.13 0.63 -8.96
C SER A 312 16.58 -0.54 -8.09
N SER A 313 16.36 -0.45 -6.77
CA SER A 313 16.65 -1.57 -5.85
C SER A 313 15.64 -2.72 -5.98
N GLY A 314 14.51 -2.49 -6.65
CA GLY A 314 13.35 -3.37 -6.68
C GLY A 314 12.98 -3.96 -8.01
N LEU A 315 13.62 -3.52 -9.10
CA LEU A 315 13.15 -3.82 -10.45
C LEU A 315 13.07 -5.33 -10.72
N THR A 316 14.13 -6.05 -10.38
CA THR A 316 14.18 -7.52 -10.53
C THR A 316 13.16 -8.21 -9.63
N ALA A 317 12.94 -7.69 -8.41
CA ALA A 317 11.95 -8.23 -7.47
C ALA A 317 10.53 -8.17 -8.04
N LEU A 318 10.19 -7.03 -8.64
CA LEU A 318 8.90 -6.77 -9.24
C LEU A 318 8.67 -7.59 -10.53
N SER A 319 9.75 -7.96 -11.22
CA SER A 319 9.69 -8.47 -12.59
C SER A 319 9.90 -9.98 -12.71
N CYS A 320 10.86 -10.53 -11.97
CA CYS A 320 11.46 -11.83 -12.27
C CYS A 320 10.43 -12.96 -12.25
N ALA A 321 9.65 -13.09 -11.17
CA ALA A 321 8.72 -14.20 -11.06
C ALA A 321 7.57 -14.12 -12.08
N ALA A 322 7.06 -12.91 -12.37
CA ALA A 322 6.01 -12.71 -13.35
C ALA A 322 6.50 -13.00 -14.78
N MET A 323 7.58 -12.35 -15.21
CA MET A 323 8.07 -12.46 -16.59
C MET A 323 8.62 -13.86 -16.90
N VAL A 324 9.33 -14.50 -15.97
CA VAL A 324 9.83 -15.86 -16.21
C VAL A 324 8.67 -16.85 -16.32
N ARG A 325 7.70 -16.80 -15.40
CA ARG A 325 6.62 -17.79 -15.38
C ARG A 325 5.61 -17.57 -16.50
N MET A 326 5.26 -16.33 -16.80
CA MET A 326 4.15 -16.01 -17.72
C MET A 326 4.64 -15.74 -19.14
N LEU A 327 5.82 -15.13 -19.31
CA LEU A 327 6.36 -14.82 -20.65
C LEU A 327 7.43 -15.80 -21.11
N GLY A 328 7.83 -16.76 -20.27
CA GLY A 328 8.84 -17.76 -20.61
C GLY A 328 10.26 -17.18 -20.77
N MET A 329 10.49 -15.95 -20.30
CA MET A 329 11.83 -15.35 -20.30
C MET A 329 12.75 -16.13 -19.35
N SER A 330 14.02 -16.26 -19.70
CA SER A 330 15.04 -16.69 -18.76
C SER A 330 15.24 -15.63 -17.66
N LYS A 331 15.79 -16.05 -16.51
CA LYS A 331 16.12 -15.14 -15.42
C LYS A 331 17.12 -14.09 -15.90
N GLU A 332 18.10 -14.50 -16.69
CA GLU A 332 19.18 -13.68 -17.22
C GLU A 332 18.65 -12.61 -18.19
N GLU A 333 17.65 -12.93 -19.01
CA GLU A 333 16.98 -11.94 -19.88
C GLU A 333 16.23 -10.89 -19.06
N VAL A 334 15.55 -11.30 -17.98
CA VAL A 334 14.86 -10.34 -17.10
C VAL A 334 15.85 -9.45 -16.38
N GLU A 335 16.93 -10.00 -15.81
CA GLU A 335 17.99 -9.22 -15.17
C GLU A 335 18.66 -8.26 -16.16
N GLY A 336 18.98 -8.72 -17.38
CA GLY A 336 19.55 -7.88 -18.42
C GLY A 336 18.63 -6.75 -18.88
N LEU A 337 17.32 -6.97 -18.92
CA LEU A 337 16.33 -5.90 -19.13
C LEU A 337 16.32 -4.93 -17.95
N CYS A 338 16.31 -5.44 -16.72
CA CYS A 338 16.33 -4.60 -15.51
C CYS A 338 17.56 -3.69 -15.45
N ASP A 339 18.72 -4.20 -15.86
CA ASP A 339 19.97 -3.43 -15.92
C ASP A 339 19.90 -2.28 -16.94
N ARG A 340 19.26 -2.51 -18.10
CA ARG A 340 19.05 -1.44 -19.09
C ARG A 340 18.10 -0.38 -18.54
N VAL A 341 17.00 -0.78 -17.92
CA VAL A 341 16.05 0.15 -17.27
C VAL A 341 16.75 0.97 -16.19
N ASN A 342 17.55 0.34 -15.33
CA ASN A 342 18.31 1.03 -14.28
C ASN A 342 19.22 2.13 -14.83
N LYS A 343 19.83 1.90 -16.00
CA LYS A 343 20.61 2.94 -16.71
C LYS A 343 19.70 4.06 -17.19
N GLU A 344 18.61 3.75 -17.87
CA GLU A 344 17.67 4.75 -18.42
C GLU A 344 17.03 5.62 -17.35
N ILE A 345 16.56 5.04 -16.24
CA ILE A 345 15.97 5.81 -15.13
C ILE A 345 16.99 6.67 -14.40
N CYS A 346 18.29 6.58 -14.71
CA CYS A 346 19.32 7.50 -14.22
C CYS A 346 19.71 8.58 -15.24
N MET A 347 19.22 8.51 -16.48
CA MET A 347 19.50 9.49 -17.53
C MET A 347 18.65 10.73 -17.33
N ARG A 348 19.26 11.82 -16.86
CA ARG A 348 18.57 13.11 -16.67
C ARG A 348 18.11 13.76 -17.98
N SER A 349 18.62 13.30 -19.12
CA SER A 349 18.14 13.66 -20.44
C SER A 349 16.78 13.05 -20.76
N TYR A 350 16.35 11.99 -20.07
CA TYR A 350 15.02 11.41 -20.22
C TYR A 350 14.08 12.03 -19.18
N HIS A 351 13.15 12.85 -19.64
CA HIS A 351 12.14 13.48 -18.80
C HIS A 351 10.91 12.57 -18.60
N ALA A 352 11.19 11.30 -18.33
CA ALA A 352 10.17 10.29 -18.12
C ALA A 352 9.59 10.37 -16.70
N TYR A 353 8.30 10.04 -16.60
CA TYR A 353 7.58 9.91 -15.33
C TYR A 353 6.52 8.83 -15.42
N CYS A 354 5.96 8.45 -14.28
CA CYS A 354 4.76 7.65 -14.18
C CYS A 354 3.71 8.37 -13.33
N ARG A 355 2.48 7.85 -13.27
CA ARG A 355 1.38 8.49 -12.54
C ARG A 355 1.06 7.70 -11.27
N ILE A 356 0.85 8.41 -10.17
CA ILE A 356 0.23 7.86 -8.97
C ILE A 356 -1.22 8.29 -9.00
N TYR A 357 -2.13 7.33 -8.88
CA TYR A 357 -3.55 7.60 -8.72
C TYR A 357 -3.95 7.41 -7.26
N ILE A 358 -4.73 8.37 -6.76
CA ILE A 358 -5.33 8.33 -5.44
C ILE A 358 -6.83 8.45 -5.65
N TRP A 359 -7.57 7.38 -5.35
CA TRP A 359 -9.02 7.43 -5.29
C TRP A 359 -9.46 7.54 -3.83
N THR A 360 -10.39 8.42 -3.56
CA THR A 360 -11.15 8.39 -2.29
C THR A 360 -12.61 8.22 -2.61
N ALA A 361 -13.32 7.47 -1.78
CA ALA A 361 -14.73 7.20 -1.99
C ALA A 361 -15.44 6.97 -0.67
N ARG A 362 -16.65 7.52 -0.52
CA ARG A 362 -17.42 7.47 0.71
C ARG A 362 -18.55 6.46 0.61
N LYS A 363 -18.85 5.76 1.70
CA LYS A 363 -20.04 4.94 1.82
C LYS A 363 -21.27 5.85 1.99
N PRO A 364 -22.35 5.66 1.20
CA PRO A 364 -23.55 6.47 1.34
C PRO A 364 -24.22 6.27 2.70
N GLY A 365 -25.05 7.24 3.10
CA GLY A 365 -25.91 7.10 4.27
C GLY A 365 -27.03 6.09 4.04
N THR A 366 -27.67 5.61 5.10
CA THR A 366 -28.93 4.87 4.97
C THR A 366 -30.02 5.84 4.54
N ALA A 367 -30.71 5.59 3.42
CA ALA A 367 -31.84 6.42 3.01
C ALA A 367 -32.88 6.46 4.15
N SER A 368 -33.23 7.67 4.63
CA SER A 368 -34.41 7.84 5.47
C SER A 368 -35.64 7.52 4.61
N ARG A 369 -36.47 6.57 5.02
CA ARG A 369 -37.79 6.41 4.44
C ARG A 369 -38.55 7.71 4.70
N SER A 370 -38.68 8.56 3.70
CA SER A 370 -39.60 9.69 3.75
C SER A 370 -41.01 9.10 3.90
N SER A 371 -41.58 9.19 5.10
CA SER A 371 -42.98 8.94 5.35
C SER A 371 -43.79 10.00 4.61
N SER A 372 -44.15 9.72 3.35
CA SER A 372 -45.24 10.40 2.68
C SER A 372 -46.52 10.00 3.40
N VAL A 373 -46.92 10.82 4.38
CA VAL A 373 -48.28 10.81 4.91
C VAL A 373 -49.19 11.20 3.74
N LEU A 374 -49.85 10.20 3.16
CA LEU A 374 -51.01 10.40 2.32
C LEU A 374 -52.13 10.89 3.25
N SER A 375 -52.36 12.20 3.25
CA SER A 375 -53.60 12.79 3.76
C SER A 375 -54.68 12.54 2.70
N SER A 376 -55.56 11.57 2.96
CA SER A 376 -56.85 11.44 2.31
C SER A 376 -57.91 12.17 3.12
#